data_AF-A0A2K8XFR4-F1
#
_entry.id   AF-A0A2K8XFR4-F1
#
_cell.length_a   1.000
_cell.length_b   1.000
_cell.length_c   1.000
_cell.angle_alpha   90.00
_cell.angle_beta   90.00
_cell.angle_gamma   90.00
#
_symmetry.space_group_name_H-M   'P 1'
#
loop_
_entity.id
_entity.type
_entity.pdbx_description
1 polymer ?
#
loop_
_entity_poly.entity_id
_entity_poly.type
_entity_poly.pdbx_seq_one_letter_code
_entity_poly.pdbx_strand_id
1 'polypeptide(L)' 'MKKRFHWFIEGLIFALIMFVFSIVLDVVSNDFAWDKLPKQILIWLAGGVVYGFVMHFIYKRSLNKLNNDERNNN' A
#
# COMPACT_ATOMS: atom_id res chain seq x y z
N MET A 1 13.82 -13.77 1.02
CA MET A 1 12.40 -13.96 0.65
C MET A 1 12.24 -13.67 -0.84
N LYS A 2 11.43 -14.44 -1.58
CA LYS A 2 11.25 -14.28 -3.04
C LYS A 2 10.83 -12.82 -3.35
N LYS A 3 11.58 -12.11 -4.21
CA LYS A 3 11.34 -10.69 -4.63
C LYS A 3 9.88 -10.39 -5.01
N ARG A 4 9.11 -11.42 -5.38
CA ARG A 4 7.70 -11.36 -5.75
C ARG A 4 6.73 -11.10 -4.59
N PHE A 5 7.15 -10.97 -3.33
CA PHE A 5 6.25 -10.63 -2.21
C PHE A 5 6.51 -9.25 -1.60
N HIS A 6 7.52 -8.53 -2.08
CA HIS A 6 7.91 -7.24 -1.49
C HIS A 6 6.81 -6.18 -1.57
N TRP A 7 6.18 -6.05 -2.74
CA TRP A 7 4.99 -5.21 -2.97
C TRP A 7 3.80 -5.51 -2.03
N PHE A 8 3.58 -6.78 -1.68
CA PHE A 8 2.48 -7.15 -0.80
C PHE A 8 2.78 -6.73 0.65
N ILE A 9 4.04 -6.87 1.08
CA ILE A 9 4.50 -6.42 2.40
C ILE A 9 4.43 -4.90 2.49
N GLU A 10 4.86 -4.17 1.45
CA GLU A 10 4.75 -2.70 1.37
C GLU A 10 3.29 -2.24 1.48
N GLY A 11 2.37 -2.89 0.75
CA GLY A 11 0.94 -2.61 0.84
C GLY A 11 0.34 -2.91 2.21
N LEU A 12 0.76 -4.00 2.85
CA LEU A 12 0.32 -4.37 4.20
C LEU A 12 0.81 -3.37 5.25
N ILE A 13 2.08 -2.96 5.18
CA ILE A 13 2.67 -1.95 6.07
C ILE A 13 1.93 -0.62 5.90
N PHE A 14 1.65 -0.22 4.66
CA PHE A 14 0.89 0.99 4.38
C PHE A 14 -0.51 0.94 4.99
N ALA A 15 -1.25 -0.16 4.82
CA ALA A 15 -2.56 -0.33 5.45
C ALA A 15 -2.49 -0.23 6.97
N LEU A 16 -1.49 -0.85 7.59
CA LEU A 16 -1.30 -0.83 9.04
C LEU A 16 -1.05 0.60 9.55
N ILE A 17 -0.13 1.32 8.91
CA ILE A 17 0.20 2.71 9.27
C ILE A 17 -1.04 3.58 9.15
N MET A 18 -1.74 3.49 8.02
CA MET A 18 -2.92 4.31 7.78
C MET A 18 -4.06 3.98 8.74
N PHE A 19 -4.24 2.72 9.08
CA PHE A 19 -5.23 2.29 10.07
C PHE A 19 -4.95 2.92 11.45
N VAL A 20 -3.68 2.91 11.90
CA VAL A 20 -3.28 3.57 13.14
C VAL A 20 -3.54 5.08 13.07
N PHE A 21 -3.18 5.74 11.98
CA PHE A 21 -3.46 7.17 11.78
C PHE A 21 -4.96 7.47 11.82
N SER A 22 -5.79 6.63 11.20
CA SER A 22 -7.25 6.77 11.20
C SER A 22 -7.82 6.68 12.62
N ILE A 23 -7.33 5.73 13.43
CA ILE A 23 -7.75 5.61 14.84
C ILE A 23 -7.34 6.85 15.63
N VAL A 24 -6.10 7.32 15.46
CA VAL A 24 -5.60 8.50 16.17
C VAL A 24 -6.44 9.74 15.80
N LEU A 25 -6.75 9.92 14.52
CA LEU A 25 -7.59 11.04 14.07
C LEU A 25 -9.01 10.97 14.64
N ASP A 26 -9.64 9.79 14.63
CA ASP A 26 -10.97 9.60 15.20
C ASP A 26 -11.01 9.89 16.71
N VAL A 27 -9.95 9.51 17.43
CA VAL A 27 -9.83 9.81 18.87
C VAL A 27 -9.65 11.32 19.08
N VAL A 28 -8.81 11.97 18.28
CA VAL A 28 -8.57 13.43 18.38
C VAL A 28 -9.82 14.23 18.02
N SER A 29 -10.65 13.77 17.08
CA SER A 29 -11.88 14.44 16.66
C SER A 29 -13.08 14.18 17.58
N ASN A 30 -12.94 13.39 18.66
CA ASN A 30 -14.05 12.89 19.49
C ASN A 30 -15.15 12.16 18.69
N ASP A 31 -14.83 11.67 17.49
CA ASP A 31 -15.77 11.02 16.57
C ASP A 31 -15.61 9.49 16.57
N PHE A 32 -14.82 9.00 17.54
CA PHE A 32 -14.48 7.60 17.73
C PHE A 32 -15.72 6.79 18.11
N ALA A 33 -16.14 5.92 17.19
CA ALA A 33 -17.23 4.99 17.39
C ALA A 33 -16.76 3.56 17.08
N TRP A 34 -17.00 2.64 18.00
CA TRP A 34 -16.64 1.22 17.85
C TRP A 34 -17.27 0.58 16.61
N ASP A 35 -18.45 1.07 16.18
CA ASP A 35 -19.15 0.60 14.98
C ASP A 35 -18.45 0.99 13.66
N LYS A 36 -17.61 2.05 13.68
CA LYS A 36 -16.86 2.51 12.51
C LYS A 36 -15.57 1.70 12.29
N LEU A 37 -15.05 1.01 13.32
CA LEU A 37 -13.80 0.26 13.26
C LEU A 37 -13.80 -0.87 12.21
N PRO A 38 -14.82 -1.75 12.12
CA PRO A 38 -14.82 -2.82 11.10
C PRO A 38 -14.83 -2.25 9.69
N LYS A 39 -15.54 -1.14 9.49
CA LYS A 39 -15.62 -0.44 8.20
C LYS A 39 -14.27 0.18 7.83
N GLN A 40 -13.60 0.82 8.79
CA GLN A 40 -12.26 1.37 8.60
C GLN A 40 -11.21 0.30 8.30
N ILE A 41 -11.25 -0.83 9.02
CA ILE A 41 -10.35 -1.97 8.76
C ILE A 41 -10.50 -2.42 7.31
N LEU A 42 -11.73 -2.62 6.83
CA LEU A 42 -11.99 -3.03 5.45
C LEU A 42 -11.49 -1.99 4.42
N ILE A 43 -11.72 -0.71 4.68
CA ILE A 43 -11.28 0.38 3.80
C ILE A 43 -9.75 0.42 3.72
N TRP A 44 -9.05 0.35 4.84
CA TRP A 44 -7.58 0.41 4.86
C TRP A 44 -6.94 -0.86 4.32
N LEU A 45 -7.56 -2.02 4.53
CA LEU A 45 -7.10 -3.28 3.96
C LEU A 45 -7.27 -3.28 2.44
N ALA A 46 -8.40 -2.81 1.92
CA ALA A 46 -8.59 -2.60 0.48
C ALA A 46 -7.59 -1.56 -0.07
N GLY A 47 -7.39 -0.45 0.64
CA GLY A 47 -6.43 0.60 0.29
C GLY A 47 -4.99 0.10 0.21
N GLY A 48 -4.56 -0.73 1.16
CA GLY A 48 -3.23 -1.35 1.15
C GLY A 48 -3.01 -2.31 -0.02
N VAL A 49 -4.04 -3.11 -0.35
CA VAL A 49 -3.98 -4.00 -1.53
C VAL A 49 -3.86 -3.19 -2.81
N VAL A 50 -4.67 -2.14 -2.96
CA VAL A 50 -4.62 -1.24 -4.12
C VAL A 50 -3.25 -0.57 -4.22
N TYR A 51 -2.73 -0.05 -3.10
CA TYR A 51 -1.41 0.58 -3.05
C TYR A 51 -0.29 -0.39 -3.46
N GLY A 52 -0.28 -1.61 -2.89
CA GLY A 52 0.70 -2.63 -3.26
C GLY A 52 0.62 -2.98 -4.74
N PHE A 53 -0.58 -3.07 -5.31
CA PHE A 53 -0.78 -3.34 -6.73
C PHE A 53 -0.26 -2.22 -7.64
N VAL A 54 -0.57 -0.97 -7.30
CA VAL A 54 -0.07 0.22 -8.00
C VAL A 54 1.46 0.25 -7.96
N MET A 55 2.05 0.01 -6.79
CA MET A 55 3.50 0.03 -6.61
C MET A 55 4.19 -1.03 -7.46
N HIS A 56 3.61 -2.23 -7.57
CA HIS A 56 4.11 -3.26 -8.46
C HIS A 56 4.01 -2.89 -9.94
N PHE A 57 2.91 -2.24 -10.33
CA PHE A 57 2.75 -1.81 -11.72
C PHE A 57 3.78 -0.74 -12.10
N ILE A 58 4.03 0.21 -11.20
CA ILE A 58 5.07 1.24 -11.35
C ILE A 58 6.46 0.59 -11.40
N TYR A 59 6.76 -0.33 -10.49
CA TYR A 59 8.04 -1.01 -10.43
C TYR A 59 8.32 -1.85 -11.69
N LYS A 60 7.32 -2.59 -12.17
CA LYS A 60 7.40 -3.37 -13.42
C LYS A 60 7.63 -2.47 -14.63
N ARG A 61 6.95 -1.32 -14.69
CA ARG A 61 7.14 -0.33 -15.76
C ARG A 61 8.53 0.29 -15.72
N SER A 62 9.03 0.63 -14.53
CA SER A 62 10.36 1.18 -14.31
C SER A 62 11.46 0.20 -14.74
N LEU A 63 11.35 -1.07 -14.33
CA LEU A 63 12.27 -2.13 -14.74
C LEU A 63 12.26 -2.39 -16.24
N ASN A 64 11.10 -2.39 -16.89
CA ASN A 64 11.01 -2.54 -18.34
C ASN A 64 11.67 -1.38 -19.08
N LYS A 65 11.63 -0.17 -18.52
CA LYS A 65 12.30 1.01 -19.10
C LYS A 65 13.82 0.87 -19.00
N LEU A 66 14.33 0.57 -17.80
CA LEU A 66 15.75 0.32 -17.55
C LEU A 66 16.34 -0.75 -18.47
N ASN A 67 15.63 -1.88 -18.63
CA ASN A 67 16.10 -2.99 -19.47
C ASN A 67 16.11 -2.65 -20.98
N ASN A 68 15.21 -1.78 -21.44
CA ASN A 68 15.23 -1.28 -22.82
C ASN A 68 16.37 -0.28 -23.07
N ASP A 69 16.66 0.58 -22.10
CA ASP A 69 17.78 1.53 -22.20
C ASP A 69 19.13 0.80 -22.21
N GLU A 70 19.29 -0.26 -21.40
CA GLU A 70 20.49 -1.11 -21.39
C GLU A 70 20.68 -1.85 -22.73
N ARG A 71 19.60 -2.31 -23.34
CA ARG A 71 19.63 -3.02 -24.63
C ARG A 71 19.87 -2.12 -25.83
N ASN A 72 19.61 -0.82 -25.71
CA ASN A 72 19.82 0.16 -26.79
C ASN A 72 21.21 0.84 -26.70
N ASN A 73 21.94 0.61 -25.60
CA ASN A 73 23.27 1.17 -25.33
C ASN A 73 24.40 0.12 -25.46
N ASN A 74 24.07 -1.08 -25.94
CA ASN A 74 24.97 -2.20 -26.28
C ASN A 74 24.81 -2.53 -27.77
#